data_AF-A0A7S2UTY7-F1
#
_entry.id   AF-A0A7S2UTY7-F1
#
_cell.length_a   1.000
_cell.length_b   1.000
_cell.length_c   1.000
_cell.angle_alpha   90.00
_cell.angle_beta   90.00
_cell.angle_gamma   90.00
#
_symmetry.space_group_name_H-M   'P 1'
#
loop_
_entity.id
_entity.type
_entity.pdbx_description
1 polymer ?
#
loop_
_entity_poly.entity_id
_entity_poly.type
_entity_poly.pdbx_seq_one_letter_code
_entity_poly.pdbx_strand_id
1 'polypeptide(L)'
;WEILEQVLHANQVMPVSNVVFMGMGEPLANYEAVVEACRFMADPQLFAIAPSQITVSTVGLVPRILNLARDLPAVHLALSLHAPNQHLREQIVPSAKAFPLHKLMAAVDTHLSTTGNRRMMVEYVLLRGVNDSPATAHELGQLLKGRNILVNLIP
;
A
#
# COMPACT_ATOMS: atom_id res chain seq x y z
N TRP A 1 0.88 -6.44 19.70
CA TRP A 1 1.86 -5.75 20.56
C TRP A 1 3.20 -5.55 19.86
N GLU A 2 3.82 -6.59 19.29
CA GLU A 2 5.14 -6.50 18.61
C GLU A 2 5.25 -5.41 17.51
N ILE A 3 4.15 -5.13 16.77
CA ILE A 3 4.13 -4.02 15.78
C ILE A 3 4.32 -2.66 16.46
N LEU A 4 3.62 -2.42 17.58
CA LEU A 4 3.67 -1.15 18.31
C LEU A 4 5.00 -0.99 19.06
N GLU A 5 5.59 -2.08 19.53
CA GLU A 5 6.91 -2.05 20.18
C GLU A 5 7.98 -1.46 19.27
N GLN A 6 7.93 -1.71 17.96
CA GLN A 6 8.88 -1.11 17.01
C GLN A 6 8.77 0.43 17.00
N VAL A 7 7.54 0.97 17.02
CA VAL A 7 7.31 2.43 17.07
C VAL A 7 7.77 3.00 18.42
N LEU A 8 7.52 2.29 19.52
CA LEU A 8 7.97 2.69 20.85
C LEU A 8 9.50 2.79 20.92
N HIS A 9 10.22 1.77 20.45
CA HIS A 9 11.67 1.76 20.44
C HIS A 9 12.24 2.84 19.51
N ALA A 10 11.66 3.04 18.33
CA ALA A 10 12.08 4.10 17.42
C ALA A 10 11.92 5.50 18.05
N ASN A 11 10.80 5.73 18.74
CA ASN A 11 10.52 6.99 19.44
C ASN A 11 11.53 7.33 20.55
N GLN A 12 12.19 6.34 21.15
CA GLN A 12 13.25 6.57 22.13
C GLN A 12 14.52 7.15 21.50
N VAL A 13 14.72 6.92 20.19
CA VAL A 13 15.86 7.45 19.43
C VAL A 13 15.52 8.80 18.82
N MET A 14 14.36 8.92 18.18
CA MET A 14 13.87 10.16 17.56
C MET A 14 12.34 10.15 17.47
N PRO A 15 11.66 11.29 17.67
CA PRO A 15 10.22 11.39 17.49
C PRO A 15 9.77 10.90 16.10
N VAL A 16 8.88 9.93 16.08
CA VAL A 16 8.30 9.33 14.87
C VAL A 16 7.13 10.18 14.40
N SER A 17 7.28 10.79 13.23
CA SER A 17 6.19 11.57 12.60
C SER A 17 5.38 10.76 11.59
N ASN A 18 5.94 9.67 11.05
CA ASN A 18 5.37 8.89 9.97
C ASN A 18 5.68 7.40 10.15
N VAL A 19 4.72 6.55 9.80
CA VAL A 19 4.88 5.08 9.86
C VAL A 19 4.49 4.49 8.51
N VAL A 20 5.34 3.63 7.97
CA VAL A 20 5.07 2.90 6.72
C VAL A 20 5.21 1.40 6.97
N PHE A 21 4.18 0.63 6.64
CA PHE A 21 4.21 -0.83 6.72
C PHE A 21 4.87 -1.40 5.46
N MET A 22 6.20 -1.25 5.37
CA MET A 22 7.06 -1.75 4.28
C MET A 22 8.23 -2.59 4.81
N GLY A 23 8.09 -3.12 6.04
CA GLY A 23 9.04 -4.04 6.65
C GLY A 23 8.83 -5.48 6.15
N MET A 24 9.06 -6.45 7.03
CA MET A 24 8.88 -7.86 6.69
C MET A 24 7.40 -8.28 6.67
N GLY A 25 7.01 -9.01 5.64
CA GLY A 25 5.68 -9.63 5.51
C GLY A 25 4.66 -8.82 4.71
N GLU A 26 3.48 -9.40 4.51
CA GLU A 26 2.33 -8.75 3.85
C GLU A 26 1.38 -8.20 4.95
N PRO A 27 1.31 -6.87 5.15
CA PRO A 27 0.53 -6.30 6.25
C PRO A 27 -0.94 -6.72 6.24
N LEU A 28 -1.57 -6.76 5.07
CA LEU A 28 -2.99 -7.10 4.98
C LEU A 28 -3.29 -8.60 5.22
N ALA A 29 -2.28 -9.46 5.23
CA ALA A 29 -2.44 -10.85 5.66
C ALA A 29 -2.62 -10.95 7.19
N ASN A 30 -2.10 -9.97 7.94
CA ASN A 30 -2.29 -9.84 9.39
C ASN A 30 -3.23 -8.66 9.74
N TYR A 31 -4.38 -8.64 9.05
CA TYR A 31 -5.26 -7.46 9.01
C TYR A 31 -5.68 -6.93 10.38
N GLU A 32 -6.17 -7.79 11.27
CA GLU A 32 -6.71 -7.35 12.57
C GLU A 32 -5.63 -6.67 13.42
N ALA A 33 -4.43 -7.26 13.48
CA ALA A 33 -3.33 -6.70 14.24
C ALA A 33 -2.82 -5.38 13.63
N VAL A 34 -2.81 -5.26 12.30
CA VAL A 34 -2.45 -4.01 11.62
C VAL A 34 -3.48 -2.92 11.87
N VAL A 35 -4.77 -3.23 11.78
CA VAL A 35 -5.85 -2.26 12.06
C VAL A 35 -5.79 -1.78 13.49
N GLU A 36 -5.63 -2.69 14.45
CA GLU A 36 -5.45 -2.35 15.85
C GLU A 36 -4.22 -1.45 16.04
N ALA A 37 -3.06 -1.82 15.49
CA ALA A 37 -1.85 -1.02 15.59
C ALA A 37 -2.03 0.39 15.01
N CYS A 38 -2.66 0.54 13.84
CA CYS A 38 -2.97 1.85 13.26
C CYS A 38 -3.85 2.70 14.16
N ARG A 39 -4.86 2.11 14.83
CA ARG A 39 -5.73 2.84 15.78
C ARG A 39 -4.95 3.30 17.00
N PHE A 40 -4.10 2.45 17.56
CA PHE A 40 -3.23 2.80 18.69
C PHE A 40 -2.23 3.90 18.31
N MET A 41 -1.61 3.83 17.12
CA MET A 41 -0.72 4.88 16.63
C MET A 41 -1.44 6.22 16.47
N ALA A 42 -2.71 6.20 16.04
CA ALA A 42 -3.51 7.39 15.81
C ALA A 42 -4.15 7.98 17.07
N ASP A 43 -4.16 7.26 18.19
CA ASP A 43 -4.76 7.72 19.42
C ASP A 43 -3.99 8.94 19.98
N PRO A 44 -4.65 10.10 20.19
CA PRO A 44 -4.01 11.31 20.73
C PRO A 44 -3.43 11.16 22.15
N GLN A 45 -3.92 10.18 22.93
CA GLN A 45 -3.42 9.90 24.27
C GLN A 45 -2.22 8.94 24.27
N LEU A 46 -1.94 8.32 23.12
CA LEU A 46 -0.85 7.37 22.95
C LEU A 46 0.26 7.98 22.09
N PHE A 47 0.31 7.63 20.79
CA PHE A 47 1.37 8.07 19.89
C PHE A 47 1.03 9.35 19.12
N ALA A 48 -0.25 9.73 19.04
CA ALA A 48 -0.73 10.94 18.39
C ALA A 48 -0.24 11.14 16.93
N ILE A 49 -0.01 10.05 16.18
CA ILE A 49 0.39 10.11 14.78
C ILE A 49 -0.85 10.32 13.92
N ALA A 50 -0.89 11.35 13.08
CA ALA A 50 -2.06 11.57 12.25
C ALA A 50 -2.30 10.35 11.34
N PRO A 51 -3.53 9.84 11.16
CA PRO A 51 -3.79 8.68 10.30
C PRO A 51 -3.24 8.83 8.88
N SER A 52 -3.21 10.06 8.35
CA SER A 52 -2.63 10.38 7.04
C SER A 52 -1.10 10.31 6.97
N GLN A 53 -0.42 10.12 8.11
CA GLN A 53 1.00 9.87 8.21
C GLN A 53 1.32 8.36 8.38
N ILE A 54 0.28 7.53 8.43
CA ILE A 54 0.38 6.08 8.46
C ILE A 54 0.08 5.56 7.05
N THR A 55 0.99 4.77 6.48
CA THR A 55 0.81 4.14 5.17
C THR A 55 0.89 2.63 5.30
N VAL A 56 -0.17 1.93 4.92
CA VAL A 56 -0.17 0.45 4.82
C VAL A 56 0.15 0.06 3.39
N SER A 57 1.24 -0.70 3.17
CA SER A 57 1.52 -1.29 1.85
C SER A 57 0.90 -2.68 1.70
N THR A 58 0.62 -3.10 0.47
CA THR A 58 0.14 -4.44 0.14
C THR A 58 0.53 -4.86 -1.27
N VAL A 59 0.75 -6.16 -1.47
CA VAL A 59 0.89 -6.79 -2.79
C VAL A 59 -0.45 -7.02 -3.51
N GLY A 60 -1.58 -6.64 -2.89
CA GLY A 60 -2.89 -6.61 -3.56
C GLY A 60 -3.92 -7.60 -3.04
N LEU A 61 -4.03 -7.79 -1.72
CA LEU A 61 -5.08 -8.63 -1.12
C LEU A 61 -6.45 -7.93 -1.24
N VAL A 62 -7.13 -8.17 -2.37
CA VAL A 62 -8.35 -7.45 -2.78
C VAL A 62 -9.40 -7.29 -1.67
N PRO A 63 -9.85 -8.36 -0.97
CA PRO A 63 -10.86 -8.19 0.09
C PRO A 63 -10.40 -7.28 1.23
N ARG A 64 -9.09 -7.30 1.53
CA ARG A 64 -8.52 -6.52 2.63
C ARG A 64 -8.28 -5.06 2.26
N ILE A 65 -8.03 -4.75 0.99
CA ILE A 65 -8.03 -3.36 0.48
C ILE A 65 -9.39 -2.70 0.70
N LEU A 66 -10.47 -3.43 0.39
CA LEU A 66 -11.84 -2.95 0.57
C LEU A 66 -12.19 -2.77 2.05
N ASN A 67 -11.80 -3.73 2.90
CA ASN A 67 -11.98 -3.58 4.34
C ASN A 67 -11.20 -2.37 4.88
N LEU A 68 -9.95 -2.16 4.47
CA LEU A 68 -9.13 -1.04 4.95
C LEU A 68 -9.77 0.32 4.60
N ALA A 69 -10.32 0.44 3.38
CA ALA A 69 -11.01 1.64 2.95
C ALA A 69 -12.20 2.01 3.86
N ARG A 70 -12.91 1.00 4.37
CA ARG A 70 -14.05 1.16 5.28
C ARG A 70 -13.59 1.40 6.71
N ASP A 71 -12.64 0.60 7.20
CA ASP A 71 -12.31 0.53 8.62
C ASP A 71 -11.32 1.63 9.05
N LEU A 72 -10.48 2.12 8.13
CA LEU A 72 -9.46 3.14 8.34
C LEU A 72 -9.35 4.10 7.14
N PRO A 73 -10.40 4.85 6.77
CA PRO A 73 -10.44 5.65 5.53
C PRO A 73 -9.41 6.78 5.45
N ALA A 74 -8.83 7.17 6.58
CA ALA A 74 -7.83 8.24 6.65
C ALA A 74 -6.37 7.73 6.57
N VAL A 75 -6.14 6.42 6.74
CA VAL A 75 -4.83 5.78 6.58
C VAL A 75 -4.51 5.67 5.09
N HIS A 76 -3.27 5.96 4.71
CA HIS A 76 -2.86 5.87 3.31
C HIS A 76 -2.62 4.41 2.90
N LEU A 77 -3.00 4.08 1.66
CA LEU A 77 -2.68 2.82 1.03
C LEU A 77 -1.52 3.01 0.05
N ALA A 78 -0.55 2.11 0.11
CA ALA A 78 0.43 1.90 -0.94
C ALA A 78 0.16 0.54 -1.59
N LEU A 79 0.19 0.48 -2.93
CA LEU A 79 0.09 -0.78 -3.67
C LEU A 79 1.44 -1.12 -4.30
N SER A 80 2.00 -2.25 -3.90
CA SER A 80 3.16 -2.85 -4.56
C SER A 80 2.73 -3.45 -5.90
N LEU A 81 2.74 -2.62 -6.95
CA LEU A 81 2.23 -2.97 -8.27
C LEU A 81 3.30 -3.65 -9.12
N HIS A 82 4.42 -2.96 -9.35
CA HIS A 82 5.61 -3.47 -10.06
C HIS A 82 5.43 -3.96 -11.50
N ALA A 83 4.22 -4.04 -12.05
CA ALA A 83 3.97 -4.43 -13.43
C ALA A 83 2.62 -3.89 -13.92
N PRO A 84 2.51 -3.45 -15.18
CA PRO A 84 1.28 -2.90 -15.73
C PRO A 84 0.35 -3.96 -16.36
N ASN A 85 0.78 -5.21 -16.48
CA ASN A 85 0.00 -6.31 -17.05
C ASN A 85 0.13 -7.58 -16.19
N GLN A 86 -0.85 -8.49 -16.31
CA GLN A 86 -0.94 -9.68 -15.46
C GLN A 86 0.28 -10.59 -15.62
N HIS A 87 0.73 -10.81 -16.86
CA HIS A 87 1.83 -11.74 -17.14
C HIS A 87 3.11 -11.31 -16.42
N LEU A 88 3.50 -10.04 -16.57
CA LEU A 88 4.67 -9.50 -15.91
C LEU A 88 4.49 -9.43 -14.39
N ARG A 89 3.27 -9.14 -13.92
CA ARG A 89 2.96 -9.13 -12.48
C ARG A 89 3.17 -10.50 -11.84
N GLU A 90 2.76 -11.57 -12.50
CA GLU A 90 2.95 -12.94 -11.99
C GLU A 90 4.42 -13.39 -11.97
N GLN A 91 5.26 -12.80 -12.81
CA GLN A 91 6.71 -13.03 -12.79
C GLN A 91 7.37 -12.35 -11.58
N ILE A 92 6.96 -11.12 -11.26
CA ILE A 92 7.59 -10.29 -10.22
C ILE A 92 6.98 -10.56 -8.84
N VAL A 93 5.67 -10.77 -8.78
CA VAL A 93 4.89 -10.97 -7.55
C VAL A 93 4.20 -12.34 -7.64
N PRO A 94 4.82 -13.43 -7.16
CA PRO A 94 4.28 -14.78 -7.31
C PRO A 94 2.87 -14.96 -6.75
N SER A 95 2.52 -14.23 -5.69
CA SER A 95 1.18 -14.23 -5.08
C SER A 95 0.10 -13.60 -5.96
N ALA A 96 0.45 -12.84 -7.00
CA ALA A 96 -0.49 -12.19 -7.91
C ALA A 96 -1.34 -13.17 -8.73
N LYS A 97 -0.93 -14.44 -8.84
CA LYS A 97 -1.74 -15.49 -9.47
C LYS A 97 -3.12 -15.66 -8.82
N ALA A 98 -3.20 -15.43 -7.50
CA ALA A 98 -4.46 -15.50 -6.77
C ALA A 98 -5.35 -14.25 -6.97
N PHE A 99 -4.77 -13.14 -7.44
CA PHE A 99 -5.43 -11.84 -7.53
C PHE A 99 -5.23 -11.22 -8.92
N PRO A 100 -6.11 -11.54 -9.89
CA PRO A 100 -6.04 -10.96 -11.23
C PRO A 100 -6.04 -9.44 -11.21
N LEU A 101 -5.20 -8.82 -12.05
CA LEU A 101 -4.94 -7.38 -12.09
C LEU A 101 -6.21 -6.57 -12.29
N HIS A 102 -7.15 -7.02 -13.12
CA HIS A 102 -8.42 -6.31 -13.33
C HIS A 102 -9.26 -6.21 -12.02
N LYS A 103 -9.26 -7.26 -11.18
CA LYS A 103 -9.95 -7.24 -9.89
C LYS A 103 -9.22 -6.36 -8.89
N LEU A 104 -7.88 -6.38 -8.93
CA LEU A 104 -7.05 -5.49 -8.12
C LEU A 104 -7.32 -4.02 -8.46
N MET A 105 -7.35 -3.67 -9.74
CA MET A 105 -7.65 -2.29 -10.15
C MET A 105 -9.08 -1.88 -9.80
N ALA A 106 -10.06 -2.77 -9.91
CA ALA A 106 -11.42 -2.49 -9.43
C ALA A 106 -11.47 -2.24 -7.91
N ALA A 107 -10.65 -2.95 -7.13
CA ALA A 107 -10.53 -2.72 -5.69
C ALA A 107 -9.84 -1.38 -5.37
N VAL A 108 -8.83 -0.99 -6.16
CA VAL A 108 -8.20 0.34 -6.09
C VAL A 108 -9.23 1.44 -6.38
N ASP A 109 -10.03 1.28 -7.44
CA ASP A 109 -11.09 2.24 -7.78
C ASP A 109 -12.11 2.39 -6.65
N THR A 110 -12.53 1.26 -6.08
CA THR A 110 -13.43 1.25 -4.92
C THR A 110 -12.78 1.94 -3.73
N HIS A 111 -11.53 1.62 -3.39
CA HIS A 111 -10.79 2.23 -2.29
C HIS A 111 -10.68 3.75 -2.46
N LEU A 112 -10.29 4.23 -3.65
CA LEU A 112 -10.22 5.66 -3.95
C LEU A 112 -11.58 6.32 -3.77
N SER A 113 -12.66 5.72 -4.27
CA SER A 113 -14.01 6.29 -4.11
C SER A 113 -14.46 6.35 -2.64
N THR A 114 -14.24 5.29 -1.87
CA THR A 114 -14.63 5.18 -0.46
C THR A 114 -13.85 6.14 0.43
N THR A 115 -12.58 6.40 0.12
CA THR A 115 -11.72 7.30 0.91
C THR A 115 -11.85 8.76 0.51
N GLY A 116 -12.77 9.13 -0.38
CA GLY A 116 -12.96 10.51 -0.83
C GLY A 116 -11.92 10.96 -1.85
N ASN A 117 -11.47 10.04 -2.71
CA ASN A 117 -10.44 10.22 -3.74
C ASN A 117 -9.11 10.74 -3.18
N ARG A 118 -8.76 10.31 -1.96
CA ARG A 118 -7.44 10.58 -1.37
C ARG A 118 -6.35 9.95 -2.23
N ARG A 119 -5.23 10.65 -2.36
CA ARG A 119 -4.13 10.19 -3.20
C ARG A 119 -3.55 8.89 -2.65
N MET A 120 -3.45 7.89 -3.51
CA MET A 120 -2.86 6.59 -3.22
C MET A 120 -1.46 6.49 -3.81
N MET A 121 -0.56 5.75 -3.18
CA MET A 121 0.77 5.48 -3.75
C MET A 121 0.77 4.14 -4.48
N VAL A 122 1.41 4.10 -5.64
CA VAL A 122 1.75 2.86 -6.36
C VAL A 122 3.25 2.70 -6.34
N GLU A 123 3.73 1.61 -5.75
CA GLU A 123 5.15 1.27 -5.71
C GLU A 123 5.53 0.43 -6.92
N TYR A 124 6.66 0.78 -7.52
CA TYR A 124 7.14 0.14 -8.73
C TYR A 124 8.66 -0.01 -8.66
N VAL A 125 9.12 -1.23 -8.33
CA VAL A 125 10.55 -1.57 -8.40
C VAL A 125 11.00 -1.63 -9.84
N LEU A 126 12.15 -1.03 -10.16
CA LEU A 126 12.75 -1.05 -11.48
C LEU A 126 13.72 -2.23 -11.58
N LEU A 127 13.30 -3.26 -12.30
CA LEU A 127 14.10 -4.46 -12.56
C LEU A 127 14.65 -4.38 -13.97
N ARG A 128 15.98 -4.26 -14.07
CA ARG A 128 16.69 -4.08 -15.34
C ARG A 128 16.33 -5.18 -16.34
N GLY A 129 15.82 -4.78 -17.49
CA GLY A 129 15.46 -5.67 -18.59
C GLY A 129 14.19 -6.49 -18.35
N VAL A 130 13.45 -6.21 -17.27
CA VAL A 130 12.22 -6.93 -16.90
C VAL A 130 11.02 -6.02 -17.01
N ASN A 131 11.02 -4.87 -16.32
CA ASN A 131 9.86 -3.99 -16.23
C ASN A 131 10.21 -2.49 -16.35
N ASP A 132 11.43 -2.17 -16.79
CA ASP A 132 12.00 -0.82 -16.86
C ASP A 132 12.02 -0.23 -18.28
N SER A 133 11.35 -0.87 -19.25
CA SER A 133 11.32 -0.39 -20.64
C SER A 133 10.35 0.80 -20.83
N PRO A 134 10.58 1.69 -21.82
CA PRO A 134 9.63 2.75 -22.16
C PRO A 134 8.23 2.24 -22.54
N ALA A 135 8.15 1.06 -23.17
CA ALA A 135 6.87 0.44 -23.52
C ALA A 135 6.08 0.05 -22.26
N THR A 136 6.75 -0.58 -21.29
CA THR A 136 6.18 -0.92 -19.99
C THR A 136 5.72 0.32 -19.22
N ALA A 137 6.50 1.41 -19.29
CA ALA A 137 6.11 2.69 -18.69
C ALA A 137 4.84 3.27 -19.33
N HIS A 138 4.67 3.13 -20.65
CA HIS A 138 3.45 3.57 -21.33
C HIS A 138 2.23 2.73 -20.93
N GLU A 139 2.37 1.40 -20.86
CA GLU A 139 1.32 0.51 -20.35
C GLU A 139 0.91 0.88 -18.91
N LEU A 140 1.89 1.17 -18.05
CA LEU A 140 1.64 1.62 -16.68
C LEU A 140 0.84 2.93 -16.65
N GLY A 141 1.24 3.89 -17.50
CA GLY A 141 0.52 5.15 -17.66
C GLY A 141 -0.93 4.95 -18.09
N GLN A 142 -1.20 4.02 -19.02
CA GLN A 142 -2.57 3.69 -19.43
C GLN A 142 -3.36 2.99 -18.33
N LEU A 143 -2.74 2.03 -17.63
CA LEU A 143 -3.36 1.29 -16.54
C LEU A 143 -3.82 2.23 -15.40
N LEU A 144 -2.99 3.23 -15.06
CA LEU A 144 -3.25 4.13 -13.92
C LEU A 144 -4.01 5.40 -14.30
N LYS A 145 -4.26 5.63 -15.59
CA LYS A 145 -4.92 6.82 -16.12
C LYS A 145 -6.25 7.08 -15.41
N GLY A 146 -6.48 8.33 -15.03
CA GLY A 146 -7.74 8.79 -14.41
C GLY A 146 -7.85 8.54 -12.90
N ARG A 147 -6.85 7.93 -12.26
CA ARG A 147 -6.82 7.68 -10.82
C ARG A 147 -5.93 8.70 -10.11
N ASN A 148 -6.30 9.13 -8.90
CA ASN A 148 -5.46 10.00 -8.07
C ASN A 148 -4.31 9.19 -7.44
N ILE A 149 -3.30 8.89 -8.24
CA ILE A 149 -2.18 8.03 -7.87
C ILE A 149 -0.86 8.78 -8.01
N LEU A 150 0.02 8.57 -7.04
CA LEU A 150 1.45 8.89 -7.13
C LEU A 150 2.22 7.60 -7.38
N VAL A 151 3.00 7.54 -8.45
CA VAL A 151 3.90 6.42 -8.71
C VAL A 151 5.24 6.69 -8.02
N ASN A 152 5.65 5.77 -7.15
CA ASN A 152 6.97 5.74 -6.53
C ASN A 152 7.85 4.71 -7.25
N LEU A 153 8.83 5.19 -8.03
CA LEU A 153 9.81 4.35 -8.71
C LEU A 153 10.95 4.02 -7.74
N ILE A 154 11.16 2.73 -7.47
CA ILE A 154 12.17 2.24 -6.54
C ILE A 154 13.33 1.64 -7.37
N PRO A 155 14.54 2.22 -7.32
CA PRO A 155 15.68 1.79 -8.13
C PRO A 155 16.30 0.47 -7.66
#